data_AF-A0A1H0I5E2-F1
#
_entry.id   AF-A0A1H0I5E2-F1
#
_cell.length_a   1.000
_cell.length_b   1.000
_cell.length_c   1.000
_cell.angle_alpha   90.00
_cell.angle_beta   90.00
_cell.angle_gamma   90.00
#
_symmetry.space_group_name_H-M   'P 1'
#
loop_
_entity.id
_entity.type
_entity.pdbx_description
1 polymer ?
#
loop_
_entity_poly.entity_id
_entity_poly.type
_entity_poly.pdbx_seq_one_letter_code
_entity_poly.pdbx_strand_id
1 'polypeptide(L)' 'MNKDKPDSSFDPIWYDRIEPDVRPGPALNAAAYLLLLLIAGFRIAVSVYGLPDRLWCRTSAGIARHRAARN' A
#
# COMPACT_ATOMS: atom_id res chain seq x y z
N MET A 1 2.77 0.34 -54.85
CA MET A 1 3.47 0.33 -53.55
C MET A 1 2.71 1.23 -52.61
N ASN A 2 1.88 0.66 -51.72
CA ASN A 2 0.99 1.42 -50.84
C ASN A 2 1.81 1.91 -49.64
N LYS A 3 2.03 3.22 -49.54
CA LYS A 3 2.94 3.87 -48.57
C LYS A 3 2.27 4.20 -47.22
N ASP A 4 1.01 3.83 -47.03
CA ASP A 4 0.19 4.35 -45.92
C ASP A 4 -0.11 3.32 -44.82
N LYS A 5 0.64 2.22 -44.75
CA LYS A 5 0.57 1.33 -43.58
C LYS A 5 1.60 1.80 -42.55
N PRO A 6 1.20 2.32 -41.38
CA PRO A 6 2.14 2.60 -40.32
C PRO A 6 2.86 1.29 -39.97
N ASP A 7 4.19 1.36 -39.90
CA ASP A 7 5.03 0.22 -39.55
C ASP A 7 4.56 -0.30 -38.18
N SER A 8 4.01 -1.51 -38.13
CA SER A 8 3.52 -2.13 -36.89
C SER A 8 4.62 -2.36 -35.85
N SER A 9 5.87 -2.04 -36.20
CA SER A 9 7.03 -2.10 -35.33
C SER A 9 7.23 -0.83 -34.49
N PHE A 10 6.56 0.27 -34.79
CA PHE A 10 6.66 1.49 -34.00
C PHE A 10 5.61 1.45 -32.87
N ASP A 11 5.94 0.77 -31.78
CA ASP A 11 5.16 0.85 -30.54
C ASP A 11 5.36 2.25 -29.92
N PRO A 12 4.36 3.15 -29.93
CA PRO A 12 4.52 4.51 -29.43
C PRO A 12 4.79 4.57 -27.92
N ILE A 13 4.55 3.48 -27.19
CA ILE A 13 4.77 3.36 -25.74
C ILE A 13 6.14 2.74 -25.43
N TRP A 14 6.94 2.40 -26.45
CA TRP A 14 8.28 1.83 -26.29
C TRP A 14 9.14 2.61 -25.28
N TYR A 15 9.13 3.94 -25.33
CA TYR A 15 9.91 4.81 -24.43
C TYR A 15 9.50 4.72 -22.95
N ASP A 16 8.26 4.31 -22.66
CA ASP A 16 7.74 4.17 -21.30
C ASP A 16 8.10 2.81 -20.67
N ARG A 17 8.48 1.84 -21.51
CA ARG A 17 8.91 0.49 -21.10
C ARG A 17 10.42 0.36 -20.89
N ILE A 18 11.20 1.35 -21.29
CA ILE A 18 12.65 1.36 -21.06
C ILE A 18 12.87 1.60 -19.57
N GLU A 19 13.53 0.66 -18.88
CA GLU A 19 14.00 0.88 -17.53
C GLU A 19 14.79 2.20 -17.48
N PRO A 20 14.46 3.13 -16.58
CA PRO A 20 15.11 4.43 -16.60
C PRO A 20 16.62 4.25 -16.39
N ASP A 21 17.39 4.55 -17.44
CA ASP A 21 18.87 4.53 -17.41
C ASP A 21 19.45 5.47 -16.33
N VAL A 22 18.63 6.43 -15.89
CA VAL A 22 18.98 7.44 -14.90
C VAL A 22 18.31 7.12 -13.57
N ARG A 23 19.11 7.10 -12.50
CA ARG A 23 18.58 6.94 -11.14
C ARG A 23 17.48 7.98 -10.86
N PRO A 24 16.41 7.60 -10.14
CA PRO A 24 15.35 8.52 -9.78
C PRO A 24 15.94 9.73 -9.06
N GLY A 25 15.51 10.92 -9.47
CA GLY A 25 15.97 12.17 -8.89
C GLY A 25 15.68 12.25 -7.39
N PRO A 26 16.45 13.04 -6.63
CA PRO A 26 16.32 13.13 -5.17
C PRO A 26 14.91 13.56 -4.73
N ALA A 27 14.24 14.41 -5.51
CA ALA A 27 12.86 14.81 -5.25
C ALA A 27 11.86 13.65 -5.33
N LEU A 28 12.01 12.76 -6.33
CA LEU A 28 11.14 11.60 -6.50
C LEU A 28 11.35 10.58 -5.37
N ASN A 29 12.61 10.36 -4.97
CA ASN A 29 12.92 9.51 -3.82
C ASN A 29 12.36 10.09 -2.52
N ALA A 30 12.50 11.40 -2.29
CA ALA A 30 11.94 12.06 -1.12
C ALA A 30 10.40 11.93 -1.07
N ALA A 31 9.72 12.10 -2.21
CA ALA A 31 8.28 11.90 -2.32
C ALA A 31 7.88 10.44 -2.02
N ALA A 32 8.63 9.46 -2.52
CA ALA A 32 8.40 8.05 -2.22
C ALA A 32 8.53 7.74 -0.71
N TYR A 33 9.58 8.26 -0.06
CA TYR A 33 9.75 8.07 1.39
C TYR A 33 8.66 8.77 2.21
N LEU A 34 8.23 9.98 1.83
CA LEU A 34 7.12 10.66 2.48
C LEU A 34 5.82 9.86 2.37
N LEU A 35 5.54 9.28 1.19
CA LEU A 35 4.39 8.42 1.00
C LEU A 35 4.44 7.19 1.92
N LEU A 36 5.59 6.54 2.02
CA LEU A 36 5.77 5.39 2.91
C LEU A 36 5.56 5.77 4.38
N LEU A 37 6.05 6.94 4.81
CA LEU A 37 5.83 7.45 6.16
C LEU A 37 4.36 7.75 6.43
N LEU A 38 3.63 8.33 5.47
CA LEU A 38 2.19 8.57 5.59
C LEU A 38 1.41 7.27 5.73
N ILE A 39 1.72 6.26 4.92
CA ILE A 39 1.09 4.93 5.01
C ILE A 39 1.36 4.30 6.37
N ALA A 40 2.61 4.32 6.83
CA ALA A 40 2.99 3.79 8.14
C ALA A 40 2.25 4.52 9.27
N GLY A 41 2.24 5.85 9.24
CA GLY A 41 1.53 6.68 10.21
C GLY A 41 0.03 6.39 10.24
N PHE A 42 -0.60 6.25 9.07
CA PHE A 42 -2.02 5.90 8.97
C PHE A 42 -2.32 4.52 9.57
N ARG A 43 -1.50 3.50 9.28
CA ARG A 43 -1.69 2.15 9.86
C ARG A 43 -1.54 2.17 11.38
N ILE A 44 -0.57 2.92 11.90
CA ILE A 44 -0.40 3.11 13.34
C ILE A 44 -1.63 3.80 13.93
N ALA A 45 -2.10 4.89 13.33
CA ALA A 45 -3.27 5.61 13.80
C ALA A 45 -4.52 4.73 13.84
N VAL A 46 -4.79 3.97 12.77
CA VAL A 46 -5.90 3.01 12.72
C VAL A 46 -5.74 1.92 13.79
N SER A 47 -4.52 1.40 13.98
CA SER A 47 -4.26 0.38 15.00
C SER A 47 -4.49 0.91 16.41
N VAL A 48 -4.04 2.13 16.70
CA VAL A 48 -4.22 2.78 18.00
C VAL A 48 -5.68 3.12 18.23
N TYR A 49 -6.39 3.59 17.20
CA TYR A 49 -7.81 3.89 17.30
C TYR A 49 -8.67 2.63 17.53
N GLY A 50 -8.35 1.52 16.88
CA GLY A 50 -9.05 0.23 17.06
C GLY A 50 -8.56 -0.59 18.25
N LEU A 51 -7.51 -0.16 18.94
CA LEU A 51 -6.92 -0.90 20.06
C LEU A 51 -7.89 -1.04 21.25
N PRO A 52 -8.55 0.03 21.73
CA PRO A 52 -9.44 -0.05 22.89
C PRO A 52 -10.61 -1.00 22.67
N ASP A 53 -11.23 -0.96 21.49
CA ASP A 53 -12.36 -1.81 21.13
C ASP A 53 -11.96 -3.29 21.05
N ARG A 54 -10.80 -3.58 20.44
CA ARG A 54 -10.24 -4.95 20.41
C ARG A 54 -9.85 -5.47 21.79
N LEU A 55 -9.31 -4.60 22.65
CA LEU A 55 -9.00 -4.93 24.04
C LEU A 55 -10.28 -5.27 24.81
N TRP A 56 -11.31 -4.44 24.68
CA TRP A 56 -12.61 -4.66 25.31
C TRP A 56 -13.29 -5.94 24.84
N CYS A 57 -13.29 -6.22 23.54
CA CYS A 57 -13.82 -7.46 22.98
C CYS A 57 -13.06 -8.69 23.48
N ARG A 58 -11.73 -8.63 23.60
CA ARG A 58 -10.92 -9.74 24.14
C ARG A 58 -11.19 -9.98 25.62
N THR A 59 -11.24 -8.93 26.43
CA THR A 59 -11.46 -9.05 27.89
C THR A 59 -12.86 -9.58 28.17
N SER A 60 -13.89 -9.02 27.53
CA SER A 60 -15.27 -9.49 27.66
C SER A 60 -15.44 -10.94 27.23
N ALA A 61 -14.84 -11.35 26.11
CA ALA A 61 -14.84 -12.75 25.68
C ALA A 61 -14.14 -13.68 26.68
N GLY A 62 -13.03 -13.24 27.28
CA GLY A 62 -12.34 -13.99 28.34
C GLY A 62 -13.20 -14.17 29.59
N ILE A 63 -13.86 -13.10 30.04
CA ILE A 63 -14.77 -13.13 31.18
C ILE A 63 -15.98 -14.05 30.90
N ALA A 64 -16.57 -13.98 29.71
CA ALA A 64 -17.69 -14.82 29.32
C ALA A 64 -17.32 -16.31 29.34
N ARG A 65 -16.15 -16.67 28.80
CA ARG A 65 -15.64 -18.06 28.85
C ARG A 65 -15.38 -18.54 30.28
N HIS A 66 -14.78 -17.69 31.12
CA HIS A 66 -14.56 -18.03 32.53
C HIS A 66 -15.87 -18.23 33.30
N ARG A 67 -16.91 -17.45 33.00
CA ARG A 67 -18.24 -17.65 33.58
C ARG A 67 -18.89 -18.95 33.11
N ALA A 68 -18.79 -19.26 31.83
CA ALA A 68 -19.34 -20.49 31.27
C ALA A 68 -18.64 -21.75 31.79
N ALA A 69 -17.35 -21.68 32.13
CA ALA A 69 -16.60 -22.79 32.72
C ALA A 69 -16.81 -22.96 34.24
N ARG A 70 -17.50 -22.02 34.90
CA ARG A 70 -17.75 -22.03 36.35
C ARG A 70 -19.19 -22.44 36.71
N ASN A 71 -20.10 -22.42 35.74
CA ASN A 71 -21.43 -23.01 35.83
C ASN A 71 -21.41 -24.45 35.30
#